data_AF-A0AAV1ZNL0-F1
#
_entry.id   AF-A0AAV1ZNL0-F1
#
_cell.length_a   1.000
_cell.length_b   1.000
_cell.length_c   1.000
_cell.angle_alpha   90.00
_cell.angle_beta   90.00
_cell.angle_gamma   90.00
#
_symmetry.space_group_name_H-M   'P 1'
#
loop_
_entity.id
_entity.type
_entity.pdbx_description
1 polymer ?
#
loop_
_entity_poly.entity_id
_entity_poly.type
_entity_poly.pdbx_seq_one_letter_code
_entity_poly.pdbx_strand_id
1 'polypeptide(L)'
;MQYLYKSLVPQLSDGIGNIILIVKTYNYEFLFGICAFFLAYFIALFIKKTRSNFPPGPIGLPIVGYLPFLSEDLHLDFSKLGKKYGDVFSVRLGSQNIVVLHGAEAIKEALNKTEFLGKPPVGGLKIVFPLSPFFGPDFRAWKEQRRFVVQTMKDLGLGKTKIEDDVMDEISHFIEVLKNYDGQPVDLKEPLSPSMSNNICALVFGKRYEYDDPDRQFLDKNLEVANDSFSQTTADVLYPWLQRIPFFTKFQKIDKSLTAFKNLKIFFQKGIK
;
A
#
# COMPACT_ATOMS: atom_id res chain seq x y z
N MET A 1 36.50 -74.54 18.48
CA MET A 1 35.10 -74.03 18.43
C MET A 1 34.92 -72.67 19.11
N GLN A 2 35.41 -72.44 20.33
CA GLN A 2 35.25 -71.13 21.02
C GLN A 2 35.98 -69.93 20.37
N TYR A 3 37.13 -70.16 19.72
CA TYR A 3 37.91 -69.07 19.07
C TYR A 3 37.21 -68.48 17.83
N LEU A 4 36.61 -69.33 16.98
CA LEU A 4 35.86 -68.88 15.80
C LEU A 4 34.61 -68.08 16.21
N TYR A 5 33.94 -68.49 17.29
CA TYR A 5 32.77 -67.78 17.81
C TYR A 5 33.11 -66.38 18.33
N LYS A 6 34.24 -66.23 19.04
CA LYS A 6 34.69 -64.94 19.59
C LYS A 6 35.13 -63.93 18.52
N SER A 7 35.53 -64.40 17.34
CA SER A 7 35.95 -63.56 16.20
C SER A 7 34.79 -63.20 15.25
N LEU A 8 33.82 -64.09 15.05
CA LEU A 8 32.72 -63.86 14.09
C LEU A 8 31.61 -62.97 14.66
N VAL A 9 31.31 -63.09 15.95
CA VAL A 9 30.18 -62.37 16.58
C VAL A 9 30.33 -60.84 16.52
N PRO A 10 31.52 -60.24 16.79
CA PRO A 10 31.71 -58.81 16.64
C PRO A 10 31.59 -58.34 15.17
N GLN A 11 32.14 -59.10 14.21
CA GLN A 11 32.06 -58.77 12.79
C GLN A 11 30.62 -58.82 12.25
N LEU A 12 29.81 -59.77 12.73
CA LEU A 12 28.39 -59.84 12.41
C LEU A 12 27.61 -58.69 13.07
N SER A 13 27.92 -58.34 14.32
CA SER A 13 27.31 -57.20 15.02
C SER A 13 27.61 -55.86 14.33
N ASP A 14 28.85 -55.64 13.90
CA ASP A 14 29.27 -54.44 13.17
C ASP A 14 28.66 -54.40 11.76
N GLY A 15 28.57 -55.56 11.10
CA GLY A 15 27.88 -55.70 9.80
C GLY A 15 26.39 -55.38 9.90
N ILE A 16 25.70 -55.87 10.93
CA ILE A 16 24.29 -55.57 11.19
C ILE A 16 24.11 -54.09 11.55
N GLY A 17 25.03 -53.52 12.35
CA GLY A 17 25.04 -52.09 12.67
C GLY A 17 25.16 -51.21 11.43
N ASN A 18 26.09 -51.54 10.53
CA ASN A 18 26.26 -50.85 9.25
C ASN A 18 25.06 -51.01 8.32
N ILE A 19 24.45 -52.19 8.25
CA ILE A 19 23.23 -52.42 7.46
C ILE A 19 22.06 -51.61 8.03
N ILE A 20 21.88 -51.54 9.34
CA ILE A 20 20.84 -50.72 9.98
C ILE A 20 21.08 -49.23 9.70
N LEU A 21 22.34 -48.78 9.74
CA LEU A 21 22.70 -47.40 9.49
C LEU A 21 22.49 -47.02 8.02
N ILE A 22 22.86 -47.91 7.09
CA ILE A 22 22.57 -47.79 5.65
C ILE A 22 21.05 -47.74 5.42
N VAL A 23 20.28 -48.69 5.95
CA VAL A 23 18.82 -48.72 5.81
C VAL A 23 18.18 -47.46 6.40
N LYS A 24 18.66 -46.95 7.54
CA LYS A 24 18.19 -45.67 8.10
C LYS A 24 18.53 -44.50 7.18
N THR A 25 19.77 -44.38 6.72
CA THR A 25 20.20 -43.27 5.84
C THR A 25 19.43 -43.26 4.51
N TYR A 26 19.29 -44.40 3.83
CA TYR A 26 18.47 -44.52 2.62
C TYR A 26 16.98 -44.23 2.86
N ASN A 27 16.44 -44.62 4.02
CA ASN A 27 15.06 -44.29 4.38
C ASN A 27 14.86 -42.78 4.62
N TYR A 28 15.85 -42.07 5.19
CA TYR A 28 15.78 -40.62 5.35
C TYR A 28 15.89 -39.88 4.02
N GLU A 29 16.79 -40.31 3.12
CA GLU A 29 16.90 -39.74 1.77
C GLU A 29 15.63 -39.97 0.94
N PHE A 30 15.05 -41.17 1.02
CA PHE A 30 13.80 -41.50 0.34
C PHE A 30 12.62 -40.70 0.90
N LEU A 31 12.51 -40.58 2.23
CA LEU A 31 11.48 -39.76 2.88
C LEU A 31 11.63 -38.27 2.50
N PHE A 32 12.87 -37.76 2.47
CA PHE A 32 13.16 -36.39 2.04
C PHE A 32 12.74 -36.17 0.58
N GLY A 33 13.05 -37.12 -0.31
CA GLY A 33 12.64 -37.08 -1.71
C GLY A 33 11.11 -37.05 -1.88
N ILE A 34 10.38 -37.86 -1.10
CA ILE A 34 8.91 -37.86 -1.07
C ILE A 34 8.38 -36.50 -0.58
N CYS A 35 8.91 -35.98 0.53
CA CYS A 35 8.52 -34.68 1.05
C CYS A 35 8.79 -33.55 0.06
N ALA A 36 9.94 -33.56 -0.61
CA ALA A 36 10.29 -32.58 -1.64
C ALA A 36 9.36 -32.67 -2.86
N PHE A 37 9.01 -33.88 -3.29
CA PHE A 37 8.05 -34.10 -4.39
C PHE A 37 6.66 -33.57 -4.02
N PHE A 38 6.14 -33.91 -2.85
CA PHE A 38 4.85 -33.38 -2.38
C PHE A 38 4.90 -31.86 -2.26
N LEU A 39 5.98 -31.30 -1.70
CA LEU A 39 6.15 -29.85 -1.59
C LEU A 39 6.14 -29.19 -2.98
N ALA A 40 6.90 -29.71 -3.94
CA ALA A 40 6.93 -29.21 -5.32
C ALA A 40 5.55 -29.33 -5.99
N TYR A 41 4.86 -30.44 -5.78
CA TYR A 41 3.49 -30.66 -6.28
C TYR A 41 2.51 -29.66 -5.67
N PHE A 42 2.55 -29.44 -4.36
CA PHE A 42 1.73 -28.43 -3.67
C PHE A 42 2.02 -27.02 -4.17
N ILE A 43 3.29 -26.67 -4.37
CA ILE A 43 3.69 -25.38 -4.95
C ILE A 43 3.15 -25.23 -6.37
N ALA A 44 3.27 -26.25 -7.22
CA ALA A 44 2.77 -26.23 -8.58
C ALA A 44 1.23 -26.06 -8.62
N LEU A 45 0.50 -26.79 -7.78
CA LEU A 45 -0.94 -26.63 -7.63
C LEU A 45 -1.30 -25.23 -7.13
N PHE A 46 -0.54 -24.69 -6.18
CA PHE A 46 -0.74 -23.35 -5.65
C PHE A 46 -0.53 -22.27 -6.72
N ILE A 47 0.56 -22.36 -7.49
CA ILE A 47 0.83 -21.44 -8.61
C ILE A 47 -0.28 -21.55 -9.66
N LYS A 48 -0.67 -22.77 -10.06
CA LYS A 48 -1.75 -22.98 -11.03
C LYS A 48 -3.06 -22.37 -10.56
N LYS A 49 -3.46 -22.64 -9.31
CA LYS A 49 -4.69 -22.09 -8.72
C LYS A 49 -4.67 -20.57 -8.67
N THR A 50 -3.54 -19.99 -8.28
CA THR A 50 -3.42 -18.54 -8.07
C THR A 50 -3.30 -17.75 -9.37
N ARG A 51 -2.95 -18.41 -10.48
CA ARG A 51 -2.93 -17.80 -11.82
C ARG A 51 -4.17 -18.07 -12.66
N SER A 52 -5.05 -18.97 -12.20
CA SER A 52 -6.31 -19.25 -12.90
C SER A 52 -7.11 -17.96 -13.05
N ASN A 53 -7.50 -17.62 -14.27
CA ASN A 53 -8.29 -16.42 -14.62
C ASN A 53 -7.57 -15.07 -14.48
N PHE A 54 -6.23 -15.05 -14.41
CA PHE A 54 -5.45 -13.80 -14.41
C PHE A 54 -4.68 -13.59 -15.73
N PRO A 55 -4.45 -12.31 -16.14
CA PRO A 55 -3.56 -11.96 -17.24
C PRO A 55 -2.14 -12.53 -17.11
N PRO A 56 -1.32 -12.55 -18.18
CA PRO A 56 0.08 -12.96 -18.12
C PRO A 56 0.88 -12.13 -17.10
N GLY A 57 2.05 -12.62 -16.67
CA GLY A 57 2.82 -11.96 -15.60
C GLY A 57 3.91 -12.83 -14.96
N PRO A 58 4.76 -12.26 -14.09
CA PRO A 58 5.82 -13.01 -13.43
C PRO A 58 5.28 -14.04 -12.41
N ILE A 59 6.04 -15.10 -12.20
CA ILE A 59 5.75 -16.09 -11.15
C ILE A 59 6.33 -15.56 -9.83
N GLY A 60 5.47 -15.43 -8.81
CA GLY A 60 5.87 -15.05 -7.45
C GLY A 60 6.07 -16.27 -6.54
N LEU A 61 6.79 -16.07 -5.44
CA LEU A 61 6.93 -17.06 -4.37
C LEU A 61 5.60 -17.29 -3.63
N PRO A 62 5.35 -18.48 -3.06
CA PRO A 62 4.03 -18.82 -2.49
C PRO A 62 3.50 -17.88 -1.40
N ILE A 63 4.39 -17.33 -0.56
CA ILE A 63 4.01 -16.49 0.60
C ILE A 63 4.16 -15.00 0.29
N VAL A 64 5.33 -14.60 -0.21
CA VAL A 64 5.69 -13.18 -0.42
C VAL A 64 5.36 -12.69 -1.83
N GLY A 65 5.00 -13.59 -2.75
CA GLY A 65 4.77 -13.23 -4.14
C GLY A 65 6.05 -12.75 -4.83
N TYR A 66 5.92 -11.69 -5.63
CA TYR A 66 7.00 -11.07 -6.38
C TYR A 66 7.71 -9.93 -5.60
N LEU A 67 7.32 -9.69 -4.34
CA LEU A 67 7.88 -8.60 -3.52
C LEU A 67 9.42 -8.60 -3.43
N PRO A 68 10.12 -9.74 -3.23
CA PRO A 68 11.58 -9.73 -3.10
C PRO A 68 12.33 -9.33 -4.37
N PHE A 69 11.62 -9.28 -5.51
CA PHE A 69 12.20 -8.93 -6.81
C PHE A 69 11.85 -7.49 -7.22
N LEU A 70 11.17 -6.74 -6.35
CA LEU A 70 10.82 -5.34 -6.56
C LEU A 70 11.74 -4.45 -5.74
N SER A 71 12.10 -3.31 -6.32
CA SER A 71 12.83 -2.22 -5.66
C SER A 71 11.86 -1.26 -4.96
N GLU A 72 12.43 -0.25 -4.29
CA GLU A 72 11.63 0.85 -3.71
C GLU A 72 10.86 1.63 -4.78
N ASP A 73 11.41 1.72 -6.00
CA ASP A 73 10.80 2.37 -7.15
C ASP A 73 9.84 1.44 -7.91
N LEU A 74 8.75 1.04 -7.24
CA LEU A 74 7.75 0.09 -7.76
C LEU A 74 7.20 0.45 -9.14
N HIS A 75 7.00 1.75 -9.40
CA HIS A 75 6.49 2.25 -10.68
C HIS A 75 7.45 1.96 -11.85
N LEU A 76 8.77 2.03 -11.62
CA LEU A 76 9.77 1.70 -12.62
C LEU A 76 9.80 0.19 -12.90
N ASP A 77 9.71 -0.63 -11.86
CA ASP A 77 9.71 -2.08 -12.00
C ASP A 77 8.43 -2.59 -12.69
N PHE A 78 7.27 -2.01 -12.36
CA PHE A 78 6.03 -2.29 -13.10
C PHE A 78 6.10 -1.82 -14.54
N SER A 79 6.79 -0.72 -14.86
CA SER A 79 7.04 -0.35 -16.26
C SER A 79 7.90 -1.36 -16.99
N LYS A 80 8.97 -1.88 -16.36
CA LYS A 80 9.80 -2.96 -16.95
C LYS A 80 8.97 -4.23 -17.18
N LEU A 81 8.12 -4.60 -16.23
CA LEU A 81 7.22 -5.75 -16.38
C LEU A 81 6.17 -5.51 -17.46
N GLY A 82 5.60 -4.31 -17.57
CA GLY A 82 4.67 -3.94 -18.63
C GLY A 82 5.29 -4.08 -20.02
N LYS A 83 6.54 -3.65 -20.20
CA LYS A 83 7.29 -3.86 -21.46
C LYS A 83 7.49 -5.34 -21.82
N LYS A 84 7.52 -6.23 -20.82
CA LYS A 84 7.73 -7.68 -21.00
C LYS A 84 6.44 -8.47 -21.18
N TYR A 85 5.38 -8.11 -20.44
CA TYR A 85 4.14 -8.88 -20.35
C TYR A 85 2.97 -8.22 -21.08
N GLY A 86 3.13 -6.99 -21.57
CA GLY A 86 2.13 -6.23 -22.33
C GLY A 86 1.35 -5.24 -21.47
N ASP A 87 0.33 -4.64 -22.09
CA ASP A 87 -0.45 -3.53 -21.52
C ASP A 87 -1.28 -3.91 -20.29
N VAL A 88 -1.62 -5.20 -20.15
CA VAL A 88 -2.36 -5.74 -19.01
C VAL A 88 -1.67 -7.00 -18.52
N PHE A 89 -1.14 -6.95 -17.30
CA PHE A 89 -0.45 -8.08 -16.69
C PHE A 89 -0.85 -8.26 -15.22
N SER A 90 -0.55 -9.42 -14.65
CA SER A 90 -0.80 -9.71 -13.24
C SER A 90 0.50 -9.88 -12.47
N VAL A 91 0.51 -9.42 -11.22
CA VAL A 91 1.61 -9.63 -10.27
C VAL A 91 1.02 -10.01 -8.93
N ARG A 92 1.62 -11.01 -8.27
CA ARG A 92 1.25 -11.38 -6.92
C ARG A 92 2.12 -10.62 -5.94
N LEU A 93 1.54 -9.81 -5.05
CA LEU A 93 2.25 -9.13 -3.97
C LEU A 93 1.76 -9.67 -2.62
N GLY A 94 2.63 -10.36 -1.90
CA GLY A 94 2.24 -11.07 -0.68
C GLY A 94 1.16 -12.12 -0.95
N SER A 95 0.00 -11.93 -0.30
CA SER A 95 -1.16 -12.81 -0.46
C SER A 95 -2.18 -12.33 -1.50
N GLN A 96 -1.94 -11.19 -2.15
CA GLN A 96 -2.87 -10.58 -3.12
C GLN A 96 -2.39 -10.74 -4.56
N ASN A 97 -3.31 -11.06 -5.47
CA ASN A 97 -3.08 -10.98 -6.90
C ASN A 97 -3.58 -9.62 -7.41
N ILE A 98 -2.71 -8.87 -8.07
CA ILE A 98 -2.97 -7.52 -8.55
C ILE A 98 -2.86 -7.53 -10.08
N VAL A 99 -3.84 -6.92 -10.74
CA VAL A 99 -3.78 -6.64 -12.18
C VAL A 99 -3.22 -5.24 -12.36
N VAL A 100 -2.17 -5.11 -13.15
CA VAL A 100 -1.51 -3.84 -13.47
C VAL A 100 -1.85 -3.46 -14.90
N LEU A 101 -2.29 -2.21 -15.08
CA LEU A 101 -2.55 -1.59 -16.37
C LEU A 101 -1.36 -0.69 -16.71
N HIS A 102 -0.71 -0.93 -17.84
CA HIS A 102 0.48 -0.20 -18.29
C HIS A 102 0.24 0.62 -19.56
N GLY A 103 -0.54 0.10 -20.51
CA GLY A 103 -0.79 0.75 -21.79
C GLY A 103 -1.83 1.87 -21.70
N ALA A 104 -1.61 2.96 -22.44
CA ALA A 104 -2.51 4.13 -22.43
C ALA A 104 -3.94 3.76 -22.86
N GLU A 105 -4.10 2.89 -23.86
CA GLU A 105 -5.42 2.42 -24.30
C GLU A 105 -6.11 1.56 -23.24
N ALA A 106 -5.40 0.59 -22.65
CA ALA A 106 -5.93 -0.27 -21.59
C ALA A 106 -6.34 0.55 -20.35
N ILE A 107 -5.54 1.54 -19.97
CA ILE A 107 -5.85 2.47 -18.88
C ILE A 107 -7.10 3.28 -19.22
N LYS A 108 -7.17 3.86 -20.43
CA LYS A 108 -8.32 4.66 -20.88
C LYS A 108 -9.60 3.82 -20.93
N GLU A 109 -9.52 2.58 -21.42
CA GLU A 109 -10.67 1.68 -21.46
C GLU A 109 -11.16 1.34 -20.04
N ALA A 110 -10.24 1.00 -19.13
CA ALA A 110 -10.59 0.68 -17.75
C ALA A 110 -11.20 1.87 -17.00
N LEU A 111 -10.61 3.07 -17.12
CA LEU A 111 -11.09 4.27 -16.43
C LEU A 111 -12.47 4.76 -16.92
N ASN A 112 -12.90 4.36 -18.12
CA ASN A 112 -14.23 4.67 -18.67
C ASN A 112 -15.33 3.67 -18.24
N LYS A 113 -14.95 2.55 -17.62
CA LYS A 113 -15.85 1.46 -17.23
C LYS A 113 -16.19 1.55 -15.74
N THR A 114 -17.46 1.40 -15.40
CA THR A 114 -17.93 1.52 -14.00
C THR A 114 -17.46 0.35 -13.13
N GLU A 115 -17.15 -0.78 -13.76
CA GLU A 115 -16.64 -2.00 -13.13
C GLU A 115 -15.28 -1.78 -12.43
N PHE A 116 -14.49 -0.80 -12.89
CA PHE A 116 -13.19 -0.46 -12.32
C PHE A 116 -13.24 0.68 -11.29
N LEU A 117 -14.43 1.18 -10.95
CA LEU A 117 -14.59 2.23 -9.94
C LEU A 117 -14.54 1.70 -8.50
N GLY A 118 -14.49 0.38 -8.33
CA GLY A 118 -14.36 -0.28 -7.04
C GLY A 118 -13.04 0.06 -6.35
N LYS A 119 -13.07 0.24 -5.03
CA LYS A 119 -11.88 0.44 -4.21
C LYS A 119 -11.50 -0.87 -3.52
N PRO A 120 -10.20 -1.23 -3.46
CA PRO A 120 -9.79 -2.39 -2.69
C PRO A 120 -10.21 -2.22 -1.22
N PRO A 121 -10.55 -3.31 -0.51
CA PRO A 121 -10.84 -3.27 0.92
C PRO A 121 -9.54 -3.09 1.72
N VAL A 122 -8.95 -1.91 1.65
CA VAL A 122 -7.68 -1.51 2.28
C VAL A 122 -7.86 -1.47 3.80
N GLY A 123 -6.99 -2.13 4.56
CA GLY A 123 -7.09 -2.24 6.03
C GLY A 123 -7.06 -0.90 6.74
N GLY A 124 -6.10 -0.04 6.40
CA GLY A 124 -5.97 1.31 6.94
C GLY A 124 -7.14 2.21 6.54
N LEU A 125 -7.62 2.10 5.30
CA LEU A 125 -8.74 2.90 4.82
C LEU A 125 -10.10 2.43 5.36
N LYS A 126 -10.28 1.16 5.73
CA LYS A 126 -11.50 0.68 6.40
C LYS A 126 -11.89 1.50 7.62
N ILE A 127 -10.91 2.07 8.29
CA ILE A 127 -11.12 2.86 9.50
C ILE A 127 -11.39 4.34 9.17
N VAL A 128 -11.01 4.79 7.96
CA VAL A 128 -11.34 6.10 7.39
C VAL A 128 -12.69 6.07 6.64
N PHE A 129 -13.16 4.91 6.18
CA PHE A 129 -14.45 4.74 5.48
C PHE A 129 -15.65 5.37 6.24
N PRO A 130 -15.77 5.25 7.58
CA PRO A 130 -16.87 5.88 8.32
C PRO A 130 -16.74 7.41 8.41
N LEU A 131 -15.55 7.96 8.14
CA LEU A 131 -15.28 9.39 8.24
C LEU A 131 -15.65 10.14 6.96
N SER A 132 -15.63 9.48 5.80
CA SER A 132 -16.00 10.11 4.53
C SER A 132 -16.50 9.08 3.50
N PRO A 133 -17.65 9.36 2.84
CA PRO A 133 -18.14 8.54 1.74
C PRO A 133 -17.18 8.46 0.55
N PHE A 134 -16.19 9.37 0.46
CA PHE A 134 -15.19 9.32 -0.60
C PHE A 134 -14.30 8.08 -0.53
N PHE A 135 -14.05 7.54 0.66
CA PHE A 135 -13.19 6.38 0.84
C PHE A 135 -14.01 5.09 0.95
N GLY A 136 -15.29 5.17 1.32
CA GLY A 136 -16.15 4.00 1.51
C GLY A 136 -16.44 3.17 0.26
N PRO A 137 -16.97 1.94 0.45
CA PRO A 137 -17.32 1.03 -0.64
C PRO A 137 -18.64 1.39 -1.34
N ASP A 138 -19.45 2.29 -0.77
CA ASP A 138 -20.75 2.67 -1.34
C ASP A 138 -20.56 3.62 -2.53
N PHE A 139 -20.71 3.05 -3.73
CA PHE A 139 -20.62 3.79 -4.98
C PHE A 139 -21.66 4.91 -5.12
N ARG A 140 -22.88 4.69 -4.60
CA ARG A 140 -23.95 5.68 -4.70
C ARG A 140 -23.62 6.89 -3.84
N ALA A 141 -23.24 6.66 -2.58
CA ALA A 141 -22.82 7.73 -1.67
C ALA A 141 -21.61 8.50 -2.21
N TRP A 142 -20.60 7.80 -2.76
CA TRP A 142 -19.46 8.44 -3.42
C TRP A 142 -19.88 9.32 -4.60
N LYS A 143 -20.78 8.83 -5.46
CA LYS A 143 -21.23 9.56 -6.66
C LYS A 143 -21.98 10.85 -6.31
N GLU A 144 -22.88 10.79 -5.33
CA GLU A 144 -23.62 11.95 -4.85
C GLU A 144 -22.67 13.00 -4.23
N GLN A 145 -21.77 12.57 -3.34
CA GLN A 145 -20.80 13.47 -2.70
C GLN A 145 -19.84 14.11 -3.71
N ARG A 146 -19.35 13.33 -4.69
CA ARG A 146 -18.52 13.87 -5.78
C ARG A 146 -19.25 14.95 -6.57
N ARG A 147 -20.52 14.71 -6.93
CA ARG A 147 -21.33 15.70 -7.65
C ARG A 147 -21.51 16.97 -6.83
N PHE A 148 -21.87 16.83 -5.56
CA PHE A 148 -22.03 17.95 -4.64
C PHE A 148 -20.75 18.78 -4.54
N VAL A 149 -19.61 18.17 -4.19
CA VAL A 149 -18.33 18.88 -4.02
C VAL A 149 -17.91 19.61 -5.29
N VAL A 150 -17.99 18.96 -6.46
CA VAL A 150 -17.61 19.60 -7.73
C VAL A 150 -18.51 20.79 -8.05
N GLN A 151 -19.82 20.66 -7.82
CA GLN A 151 -20.76 21.75 -8.04
C GLN A 151 -20.50 22.91 -7.07
N THR A 152 -20.41 22.64 -5.77
CA THR A 152 -20.16 23.64 -4.74
C THR A 152 -18.84 24.38 -4.97
N MET A 153 -17.75 23.68 -5.33
CA MET A 153 -16.48 24.32 -5.64
C MET A 153 -16.59 25.30 -6.81
N LYS A 154 -17.32 24.93 -7.89
CA LYS A 154 -17.59 25.83 -9.01
C LYS A 154 -18.44 27.03 -8.60
N ASP A 155 -19.44 26.80 -7.76
CA ASP A 155 -20.32 27.87 -7.26
C ASP A 155 -19.52 28.89 -6.43
N LEU A 156 -18.64 28.40 -5.54
CA LEU A 156 -17.75 29.21 -4.69
C LEU A 156 -16.73 30.04 -5.46
N GLY A 157 -16.35 29.63 -6.68
CA GLY A 157 -15.43 30.40 -7.52
C GLY A 157 -14.31 29.61 -8.16
N LEU A 158 -14.24 28.29 -7.99
CA LEU A 158 -13.22 27.46 -8.63
C LEU A 158 -13.34 27.58 -10.16
N GLY A 159 -12.29 28.11 -10.80
CA GLY A 159 -12.26 28.36 -12.24
C GLY A 159 -12.98 29.66 -12.67
N LYS A 160 -13.28 30.56 -11.73
CA LYS A 160 -13.74 31.94 -11.98
C LYS A 160 -12.63 32.93 -11.61
N THR A 161 -12.74 34.18 -12.06
CA THR A 161 -11.76 35.24 -11.78
C THR A 161 -11.55 35.51 -10.28
N LYS A 162 -12.57 35.30 -9.44
CA LYS A 162 -12.46 35.54 -7.99
C LYS A 162 -11.29 34.79 -7.32
N ILE A 163 -11.01 33.56 -7.74
CA ILE A 163 -9.90 32.78 -7.14
C ILE A 163 -8.52 33.33 -7.55
N GLU A 164 -8.45 34.09 -8.64
CA GLU A 164 -7.21 34.70 -9.10
C GLU A 164 -6.74 35.77 -8.11
N ASP A 165 -7.66 36.60 -7.63
CA ASP A 165 -7.37 37.61 -6.61
C ASP A 165 -6.86 36.95 -5.32
N ASP A 166 -7.58 35.93 -4.83
CA ASP A 166 -7.18 35.17 -3.62
C ASP A 166 -5.77 34.54 -3.77
N VAL A 167 -5.45 34.03 -4.96
CA VAL A 167 -4.14 33.44 -5.26
C VAL A 167 -3.05 34.50 -5.37
N MET A 168 -3.33 35.65 -5.98
CA MET A 168 -2.37 36.75 -6.10
C MET A 168 -2.03 37.37 -4.74
N ASP A 169 -3.03 37.47 -3.86
CA ASP A 169 -2.83 37.90 -2.47
C ASP A 169 -1.95 36.89 -1.72
N GLU A 170 -2.23 35.58 -1.85
CA GLU A 170 -1.40 34.55 -1.20
C GLU A 170 0.02 34.50 -1.76
N ILE A 171 0.23 34.74 -3.06
CA ILE A 171 1.58 34.85 -3.65
C ILE A 171 2.35 36.01 -3.00
N SER A 172 1.70 37.15 -2.78
CA SER A 172 2.32 38.31 -2.13
C SER A 172 2.80 37.96 -0.71
N HIS A 173 1.97 37.27 0.06
CA HIS A 173 2.35 36.76 1.39
C HIS A 173 3.46 35.70 1.33
N PHE A 174 3.40 34.77 0.37
CA PHE A 174 4.43 33.75 0.22
C PHE A 174 5.81 34.37 -0.09
N ILE A 175 5.84 35.42 -0.91
CA ILE A 175 7.08 36.19 -1.19
C ILE A 175 7.63 36.83 0.09
N GLU A 176 6.78 37.34 0.97
CA GLU A 176 7.22 37.88 2.27
C GLU A 176 7.85 36.80 3.15
N VAL A 177 7.25 35.61 3.20
CA VAL A 177 7.82 34.46 3.91
C VAL A 177 9.18 34.09 3.33
N LEU A 178 9.33 34.10 2.00
CA LEU A 178 10.61 33.81 1.34
C LEU A 178 11.70 34.85 1.68
N LYS A 179 11.34 36.13 1.78
CA LYS A 179 12.28 37.19 2.17
C LYS A 179 12.85 36.97 3.57
N ASN A 180 12.08 36.40 4.49
CA ASN A 180 12.52 36.14 5.86
C ASN A 180 13.65 35.09 5.98
N TYR A 181 13.88 34.29 4.94
CA TYR A 181 14.99 33.33 4.93
C TYR A 181 16.35 33.97 4.60
N ASP A 182 16.41 35.24 4.20
CA ASP A 182 17.64 36.03 4.03
C ASP A 182 18.79 35.29 3.26
N GLY A 183 18.43 34.65 2.15
CA GLY A 183 19.38 33.92 1.30
C GLY A 183 19.86 32.56 1.85
N GLN A 184 19.34 32.12 2.99
CA GLN A 184 19.62 30.79 3.53
C GLN A 184 19.00 29.69 2.66
N PRO A 185 19.65 28.53 2.51
CA PRO A 185 19.04 27.36 1.90
C PRO A 185 17.78 26.97 2.66
N VAL A 186 16.65 26.84 1.95
CA VAL A 186 15.38 26.41 2.54
C VAL A 186 14.75 25.29 1.75
N ASP A 187 14.11 24.35 2.44
CA ASP A 187 13.20 23.41 1.80
C ASP A 187 11.87 24.13 1.52
N LEU A 188 11.62 24.45 0.24
CA LEU A 188 10.41 25.13 -0.19
C LEU A 188 9.13 24.33 0.10
N LYS A 189 9.21 23.02 0.33
CA LYS A 189 8.05 22.20 0.69
C LYS A 189 7.38 22.71 1.96
N GLU A 190 8.17 23.15 2.94
CA GLU A 190 7.69 23.61 4.24
C GLU A 190 6.80 24.86 4.14
N PRO A 191 7.20 25.96 3.47
CA PRO A 191 6.34 27.14 3.32
C PRO A 191 5.32 27.03 2.16
N LEU A 192 5.61 26.24 1.11
CA LEU A 192 4.72 26.15 -0.06
C LEU A 192 3.45 25.36 0.23
N SER A 193 3.55 24.26 0.98
CA SER A 193 2.38 23.44 1.32
C SER A 193 1.32 24.24 2.08
N PRO A 194 1.70 25.05 3.09
CA PRO A 194 0.75 25.92 3.77
C PRO A 194 0.11 26.95 2.84
N SER A 195 0.91 27.60 2.01
CA SER A 195 0.48 28.60 1.03
C SER A 195 -0.58 28.06 0.06
N MET A 196 -0.32 26.91 -0.57
CA MET A 196 -1.28 26.28 -1.49
C MET A 196 -2.59 25.90 -0.79
N SER A 197 -2.50 25.41 0.44
CA SER A 197 -3.68 25.04 1.23
C SER A 197 -4.48 26.27 1.68
N ASN A 198 -3.84 27.43 1.91
CA ASN A 198 -4.54 28.69 2.20
C ASN A 198 -5.48 29.12 1.07
N ASN A 199 -5.11 28.90 -0.20
CA ASN A 199 -6.01 29.16 -1.33
C ASN A 199 -7.31 28.32 -1.25
N ILE A 200 -7.20 27.06 -0.82
CA ILE A 200 -8.35 26.18 -0.61
C ILE A 200 -9.14 26.60 0.64
N CYS A 201 -8.46 27.01 1.72
CA CYS A 201 -9.12 27.53 2.91
C CYS A 201 -9.90 28.83 2.62
N ALA A 202 -9.34 29.74 1.83
CA ALA A 202 -10.01 30.96 1.38
C ALA A 202 -11.26 30.61 0.55
N LEU A 203 -11.13 29.67 -0.39
CA LEU A 203 -12.26 29.24 -1.22
C LEU A 203 -13.38 28.57 -0.41
N VAL A 204 -13.04 27.67 0.51
CA VAL A 204 -14.03 26.81 1.21
C VAL A 204 -14.56 27.44 2.50
N PHE A 205 -13.69 28.07 3.29
CA PHE A 205 -14.03 28.66 4.58
C PHE A 205 -14.14 30.18 4.52
N GLY A 206 -13.84 30.81 3.38
CA GLY A 206 -13.83 32.27 3.25
C GLY A 206 -12.72 32.94 4.06
N LYS A 207 -11.72 32.19 4.52
CA LYS A 207 -10.63 32.72 5.35
C LYS A 207 -9.28 32.07 5.06
N ARG A 208 -8.26 32.92 5.13
CA ARG A 208 -6.84 32.55 5.14
C ARG A 208 -6.37 32.40 6.60
N TYR A 209 -5.38 31.55 6.81
CA TYR A 209 -4.70 31.43 8.10
C TYR A 209 -3.26 31.98 7.98
N GLU A 210 -2.80 32.68 9.01
CA GLU A 210 -1.40 33.08 9.12
C GLU A 210 -0.50 31.85 9.32
N TYR A 211 0.76 31.93 8.92
CA TYR A 211 1.68 30.78 8.92
C TYR A 211 2.05 30.31 10.34
N ASP A 212 2.03 31.23 11.31
CA ASP A 212 2.28 30.99 12.73
C ASP A 212 1.00 30.72 13.53
N ASP A 213 -0.18 30.76 12.90
CA ASP A 213 -1.46 30.51 13.57
C ASP A 213 -1.49 29.09 14.19
N PRO A 214 -1.85 28.94 15.48
CA PRO A 214 -1.95 27.63 16.11
C PRO A 214 -2.91 26.66 15.40
N ASP A 215 -4.02 27.16 14.84
CA ASP A 215 -4.99 26.38 14.06
C ASP A 215 -4.36 25.90 12.73
N ARG A 216 -3.50 26.73 12.12
CA ARG A 216 -2.74 26.40 10.90
C ARG A 216 -1.74 25.28 11.16
N GLN A 217 -0.89 25.45 12.17
CA GLN A 217 0.09 24.44 12.56
C GLN A 217 -0.58 23.12 12.94
N PHE A 218 -1.75 23.20 13.58
CA PHE A 218 -2.58 22.02 13.86
C PHE A 218 -3.05 21.34 12.57
N LEU A 219 -3.56 22.09 11.59
CA LEU A 219 -3.99 21.55 10.31
C LEU A 219 -2.82 20.85 9.59
N ASP A 220 -1.69 21.54 9.43
CA ASP A 220 -0.55 21.05 8.66
C ASP A 220 0.05 19.77 9.28
N LYS A 221 0.21 19.74 10.60
CA LYS A 221 0.69 18.54 11.32
C LYS A 221 -0.24 17.32 11.14
N ASN A 222 -1.56 17.53 11.17
CA ASN A 222 -2.49 16.42 10.98
C ASN A 222 -2.59 15.99 9.51
N LEU A 223 -2.41 16.91 8.55
CA LEU A 223 -2.33 16.59 7.13
C LEU A 223 -1.08 15.77 6.79
N GLU A 224 0.08 16.12 7.35
CA GLU A 224 1.33 15.36 7.16
C GLU A 224 1.16 13.91 7.63
N VAL A 225 0.66 13.71 8.86
CA VAL A 225 0.39 12.38 9.41
C VAL A 225 -0.64 11.62 8.58
N ALA A 226 -1.68 12.30 8.09
CA ALA A 226 -2.68 11.67 7.22
C ALA A 226 -2.06 11.22 5.89
N ASN A 227 -1.23 12.04 5.26
CA ASN A 227 -0.55 11.73 4.00
C ASN A 227 0.39 10.53 4.12
N ASP A 228 1.18 10.44 5.19
CA ASP A 228 2.05 9.29 5.47
C ASP A 228 1.27 7.98 5.62
N SER A 229 -0.03 8.07 5.91
CA SER A 229 -0.92 6.93 6.11
C SER A 229 -1.52 6.40 4.79
N PHE A 230 -1.42 7.15 3.69
CA PHE A 230 -1.98 6.80 2.37
C PHE A 230 -0.98 6.09 1.44
N SER A 231 -0.13 5.22 1.99
CA SER A 231 0.74 4.39 1.14
C SER A 231 -0.06 3.30 0.41
N GLN A 232 0.18 3.17 -0.90
CA GLN A 232 -0.50 2.18 -1.75
C GLN A 232 -0.03 0.74 -1.50
N THR A 233 1.04 0.55 -0.72
CA THR A 233 1.70 -0.75 -0.50
C THR A 233 1.98 -1.06 0.97
N THR A 234 1.10 -0.66 1.88
CA THR A 234 1.23 -1.09 3.28
C THR A 234 0.98 -2.58 3.44
N ALA A 235 1.65 -3.17 4.45
CA ALA A 235 1.61 -4.61 4.70
C ALA A 235 0.19 -5.15 5.00
N ASP A 236 -0.74 -4.30 5.44
CA ASP A 236 -2.15 -4.65 5.66
C ASP A 236 -2.90 -4.92 4.36
N VAL A 237 -2.49 -4.30 3.25
CA VAL A 237 -3.04 -4.54 1.91
C VAL A 237 -2.52 -5.87 1.37
N LEU A 238 -1.22 -6.09 1.51
CA LEU A 238 -0.53 -7.26 0.98
C LEU A 238 -0.85 -8.53 1.78
N TYR A 239 -1.14 -8.40 3.07
CA TYR A 239 -1.44 -9.49 3.99
C TYR A 239 -2.67 -9.18 4.86
N PRO A 240 -3.90 -9.24 4.31
CA PRO A 240 -5.12 -8.92 5.07
C PRO A 240 -5.33 -9.79 6.32
N TRP A 241 -4.77 -11.00 6.34
CA TRP A 241 -4.84 -11.89 7.50
C TRP A 241 -4.07 -11.37 8.72
N LEU A 242 -3.08 -10.48 8.54
CA LEU A 242 -2.35 -9.86 9.66
C LEU A 242 -3.26 -9.01 10.56
N GLN A 243 -4.36 -8.48 10.02
CA GLN A 243 -5.37 -7.73 10.78
C GLN A 243 -6.08 -8.58 11.84
N ARG A 244 -6.01 -9.91 11.76
CA ARG A 244 -6.60 -10.82 12.76
C ARG A 244 -5.69 -11.03 13.97
N ILE A 245 -4.42 -10.61 13.89
CA ILE A 245 -3.45 -10.76 14.98
C ILE A 245 -3.65 -9.61 15.98
N PRO A 246 -3.91 -9.91 17.27
CA PRO A 246 -3.99 -8.88 18.30
C PRO A 246 -2.71 -8.04 18.33
N PHE A 247 -2.82 -6.72 18.54
CA PHE A 247 -1.73 -5.72 18.58
C PHE A 247 -1.06 -5.36 17.25
N PHE A 248 -1.33 -6.05 16.13
CA PHE A 248 -0.73 -5.70 14.83
C PHE A 248 -1.11 -4.27 14.36
N THR A 249 -2.30 -3.80 14.74
CA THR A 249 -2.78 -2.43 14.45
C THR A 249 -1.95 -1.34 15.15
N LYS A 250 -1.39 -1.61 16.34
CA LYS A 250 -0.47 -0.68 17.03
C LYS A 250 0.88 -0.57 16.32
N PHE A 251 1.37 -1.67 15.74
CA PHE A 251 2.66 -1.71 15.05
C PHE A 251 2.68 -0.86 13.76
N GLN A 252 1.52 -0.65 13.12
CA GLN A 252 1.43 0.12 11.88
C GLN A 252 1.14 1.61 12.06
N LYS A 253 1.27 2.17 13.29
CA LYS A 253 0.95 3.58 13.62
C LYS A 253 -0.47 4.03 13.23
N ILE A 254 -1.39 3.10 12.95
CA ILE A 254 -2.76 3.38 12.50
C ILE A 254 -3.49 4.31 13.48
N ASP A 255 -3.25 4.16 14.79
CA ASP A 255 -3.84 5.01 15.82
C ASP A 255 -3.50 6.50 15.66
N LYS A 256 -2.28 6.82 15.18
CA LYS A 256 -1.87 8.20 14.89
C LYS A 256 -2.64 8.76 13.70
N SER A 257 -2.75 7.97 12.62
CA SER A 257 -3.54 8.30 11.44
C SER A 257 -5.00 8.57 11.81
N LEU A 258 -5.59 7.74 12.66
CA LEU A 258 -6.97 7.91 13.12
C LEU A 258 -7.17 9.16 13.93
N THR A 259 -6.23 9.45 14.82
CA THR A 259 -6.24 10.68 15.59
C THR A 259 -6.14 11.89 14.66
N ALA A 260 -5.28 11.81 13.64
CA ALA A 260 -5.15 12.86 12.63
C ALA A 260 -6.44 13.09 11.85
N PHE A 261 -7.10 12.04 11.33
CA PHE A 261 -8.39 12.22 10.63
C PHE A 261 -9.50 12.75 11.54
N LYS A 262 -9.54 12.34 12.82
CA LYS A 262 -10.50 12.89 13.80
C LYS A 262 -10.23 14.38 14.05
N ASN A 263 -8.97 14.75 14.23
CA ASN A 263 -8.53 16.13 14.41
C ASN A 263 -8.88 17.00 13.18
N LEU A 264 -8.63 16.50 11.97
CA LEU A 264 -9.03 17.19 10.73
C LEU A 264 -10.54 17.39 10.66
N LYS A 265 -11.33 16.37 11.03
CA LYS A 265 -12.80 16.50 11.09
C LYS A 265 -13.23 17.58 12.07
N ILE A 266 -12.61 17.65 13.25
CA ILE A 266 -12.89 18.68 14.27
C ILE A 266 -12.54 20.07 13.73
N PHE A 267 -11.38 20.21 13.10
CA PHE A 267 -10.95 21.47 12.47
C PHE A 267 -11.97 21.95 11.42
N PHE A 268 -12.39 21.07 10.51
CA PHE A 268 -13.37 21.42 9.49
C PHE A 268 -14.74 21.76 10.08
N GLN A 269 -15.18 21.08 11.15
CA GLN A 269 -16.41 21.42 11.84
C GLN A 269 -16.36 22.78 12.53
N LYS A 270 -15.20 23.21 13.02
CA LYS A 270 -14.99 24.55 13.58
C LYS A 270 -15.13 25.64 12.51
N GLY A 271 -14.64 25.38 11.30
CA GLY A 271 -14.69 26.33 10.17
C GLY A 271 -16.06 26.49 9.51
N ILE A 272 -17.04 25.63 9.82
CA ILE A 272 -18.41 25.69 9.25
C ILE A 272 -19.37 26.54 10.11
N LYS A 273 -18.93 26.98 11.30
CA LYS A 273 -19.69 27.92 12.16
C LYS A 273 -19.37 29.36 11.80
#